data_AF-A0A353Y0P9-F1
#
_entry.id   AF-A0A353Y0P9-F1
#
_cell.length_a   1.000
_cell.length_b   1.000
_cell.length_c   1.000
_cell.angle_alpha   90.00
_cell.angle_beta   90.00
_cell.angle_gamma   90.00
#
_symmetry.space_group_name_H-M   'P 1'
#
loop_
_entity.id
_entity.type
_entity.pdbx_description
1 polymer ?
#
loop_
_entity_poly.entity_id
_entity_poly.type
_entity_poly.pdbx_seq_one_letter_code
_entity_poly.pdbx_strand_id
1 'polypeptide(L)'
;KAQERKPEAERLAWDGSGSQMMSWHYAASLGKYFNNPAEIKPMVATMAMVAEGVFWGILAVMVLLVFGARKNSGLLYWLLVLVPMALPLFFLIEYSAWLWWYGHTLNDMGAFTVKPFMPTVFGQGKVAQFTTHSYPAIGFGLMLLMSVLLGLAALMRRKALKEEE
;
A
#
# COMPACT_ATOMS: atom_id res chain seq x y z
N LYS A 1 7.03 -0.48 -31.93
CA LYS A 1 6.73 0.96 -32.20
C LYS A 1 7.37 1.97 -31.23
N ALA A 2 7.19 1.89 -29.90
CA ALA A 2 7.76 2.91 -29.00
C ALA A 2 9.31 2.90 -28.93
N GLN A 3 9.93 1.71 -28.94
CA GLN A 3 11.39 1.55 -28.99
C GLN A 3 11.98 1.85 -30.38
N GLU A 4 11.26 1.53 -31.46
CA GLU A 4 11.66 1.84 -32.84
C GLU A 4 11.81 3.34 -33.11
N ARG A 5 11.11 4.19 -32.34
CA ARG A 5 11.20 5.66 -32.44
C ARG A 5 12.40 6.24 -31.70
N LYS A 6 13.12 5.45 -30.91
CA LYS A 6 14.29 5.90 -30.15
C LYS A 6 15.58 5.70 -30.96
N PRO A 7 16.60 6.55 -30.74
CA PRO A 7 17.94 6.34 -31.27
C PRO A 7 18.43 4.93 -30.94
N GLU A 8 19.21 4.34 -31.85
CA GLU A 8 19.66 2.95 -31.77
C GLU A 8 20.38 2.63 -30.45
N ALA A 9 21.15 3.58 -29.93
CA ALA A 9 21.85 3.49 -28.65
C ALA A 9 20.92 3.52 -27.41
N GLU A 10 19.68 3.99 -27.53
CA GLU A 10 18.70 4.08 -26.42
C GLU A 10 17.63 2.97 -26.47
N ARG A 11 17.69 2.08 -27.47
CA ARG A 11 16.72 0.98 -27.58
C ARG A 11 17.05 -0.10 -26.57
N LEU A 12 16.07 -0.45 -25.76
CA LEU A 12 16.17 -1.60 -24.85
C LEU A 12 15.63 -2.85 -25.55
N ALA A 13 16.37 -3.95 -25.43
CA ALA A 13 15.91 -5.26 -25.85
C ALA A 13 14.74 -5.70 -24.95
N TRP A 14 13.64 -6.13 -25.56
CA TRP A 14 12.50 -6.61 -24.81
C TRP A 14 12.79 -7.99 -24.21
N ASP A 15 12.81 -8.10 -22.89
CA ASP A 15 13.00 -9.34 -22.13
C ASP A 15 11.68 -9.91 -21.58
N GLY A 16 10.58 -9.15 -21.64
CA GLY A 16 9.27 -9.59 -21.16
C GLY A 16 9.12 -9.68 -19.64
N SER A 17 10.10 -9.18 -18.89
CA SER A 17 10.04 -9.15 -17.43
C SER A 17 8.96 -8.18 -16.92
N GLY A 18 8.43 -8.47 -15.73
CA GLY A 18 7.43 -7.60 -15.10
C GLY A 18 7.96 -6.19 -14.80
N SER A 19 9.24 -6.06 -14.46
CA SER A 19 9.91 -4.77 -14.23
C SER A 19 10.03 -3.95 -15.52
N GLN A 20 10.39 -4.61 -16.63
CA GLN A 20 10.43 -3.97 -17.94
C GLN A 20 9.03 -3.55 -18.42
N MET A 21 8.03 -4.40 -18.23
CA MET A 21 6.64 -4.10 -18.58
C MET A 21 6.10 -2.90 -17.78
N MET A 22 6.36 -2.86 -16.47
CA MET A 22 5.97 -1.75 -15.59
C MET A 22 6.61 -0.42 -15.97
N SER A 23 7.94 -0.41 -16.12
CA SER A 23 8.69 0.81 -16.50
C SER A 23 8.26 1.32 -17.88
N TRP A 24 8.02 0.42 -18.83
CA TRP A 24 7.48 0.76 -20.14
C TRP A 24 6.09 1.40 -20.04
N HIS A 25 5.15 0.79 -19.31
CA HIS A 25 3.80 1.32 -19.14
C HIS A 25 3.78 2.70 -18.48
N TYR A 26 4.61 2.89 -17.45
CA TYR A 26 4.72 4.15 -16.74
C TYR A 26 5.28 5.25 -17.65
N ALA A 27 6.38 4.97 -18.36
CA ALA A 27 6.96 5.90 -19.33
C ALA A 27 5.99 6.24 -20.47
N ALA A 28 5.29 5.24 -21.01
CA ALA A 28 4.33 5.43 -22.09
C ALA A 28 3.12 6.28 -21.65
N SER A 29 2.64 6.06 -20.42
CA SER A 29 1.55 6.84 -19.84
C SER A 29 1.95 8.29 -19.64
N LEU A 30 3.12 8.54 -19.05
CA LEU A 30 3.62 9.90 -18.87
C LEU A 30 3.85 10.60 -20.21
N GLY A 31 4.47 9.94 -21.18
CA GLY A 31 4.72 10.51 -22.51
C GLY A 31 3.45 10.82 -23.32
N LYS A 32 2.30 10.24 -22.97
CA LYS A 32 1.01 10.56 -23.59
C LYS A 32 0.45 11.89 -23.12
N TYR A 33 0.67 12.26 -21.86
CA TYR A 33 0.09 13.45 -21.23
C TYR A 33 1.11 14.58 -21.04
N PHE A 34 2.40 14.25 -20.96
CA PHE A 34 3.49 15.18 -20.70
C PHE A 34 4.57 15.06 -21.79
N ASN A 35 4.88 16.17 -22.46
CA ASN A 35 5.90 16.23 -23.50
C ASN A 35 7.26 16.73 -22.94
N ASN A 36 7.71 16.15 -21.82
CA ASN A 36 8.98 16.53 -21.19
C ASN A 36 9.86 15.31 -20.85
N PRO A 37 10.64 14.80 -21.82
CA PRO A 37 11.47 13.61 -21.62
C PRO A 37 12.53 13.76 -20.53
N ALA A 38 13.02 14.98 -20.28
CA ALA A 38 14.04 15.27 -19.29
C ALA A 38 13.55 15.02 -17.85
N GLU A 39 12.26 15.28 -17.60
CA GLU A 39 11.61 14.99 -16.31
C GLU A 39 11.09 13.56 -16.24
N ILE A 40 10.58 13.01 -17.34
CA ILE A 40 10.01 11.65 -17.36
C ILE A 40 11.07 10.57 -17.13
N LYS A 41 12.24 10.66 -17.77
CA LYS A 41 13.31 9.65 -17.66
C LYS A 41 13.70 9.37 -16.19
N PRO A 42 14.04 10.37 -15.35
CA PRO A 42 14.38 10.11 -13.94
C PRO A 42 13.19 9.61 -13.13
N MET A 43 11.96 10.09 -13.38
CA MET A 43 10.76 9.57 -12.69
C MET A 43 10.57 8.07 -12.95
N VAL A 44 10.74 7.63 -14.21
CA VAL A 44 10.62 6.22 -14.58
C VAL A 44 11.72 5.39 -13.92
N ALA A 45 12.95 5.88 -13.89
CA ALA A 45 14.07 5.19 -13.24
C ALA A 45 13.83 5.04 -11.73
N THR A 46 13.41 6.11 -11.06
CA THR A 46 13.08 6.08 -9.63
C THR A 46 11.92 5.13 -9.35
N MET A 47 10.85 5.18 -10.15
CA MET A 47 9.71 4.28 -9.98
C MET A 47 10.09 2.82 -10.19
N ALA A 48 10.94 2.53 -11.18
CA ALA A 48 11.46 1.18 -11.42
C ALA A 48 12.28 0.67 -10.22
N MET A 49 13.20 1.50 -9.71
CA MET A 49 14.01 1.18 -8.52
C MET A 49 13.13 0.93 -7.29
N VAL A 50 12.17 1.81 -7.03
CA VAL A 50 11.25 1.68 -5.89
C VAL A 50 10.41 0.41 -6.03
N ALA A 51 9.87 0.13 -7.22
CA ALA A 51 9.07 -1.07 -7.47
C ALA A 51 9.88 -2.35 -7.23
N GLU A 52 11.13 -2.41 -7.69
CA GLU A 52 12.02 -3.54 -7.47
C GLU A 52 12.41 -3.68 -5.99
N GLY A 53 12.74 -2.57 -5.32
CA GLY A 53 13.02 -2.55 -3.89
C GLY A 53 11.83 -3.03 -3.06
N VAL A 54 10.61 -2.61 -3.41
CA VAL A 54 9.36 -3.07 -2.77
C VAL A 54 9.16 -4.57 -3.03
N PHE A 55 9.38 -5.04 -4.25
CA PHE A 55 9.24 -6.47 -4.58
C PHE A 55 10.16 -7.35 -3.72
N TRP A 56 11.46 -7.01 -3.67
CA TRP A 56 12.42 -7.74 -2.84
C TRP A 56 12.16 -7.55 -1.35
N GLY A 57 11.69 -6.37 -0.94
CA GLY A 57 11.27 -6.09 0.44
C GLY A 57 10.12 -6.98 0.88
N ILE A 58 9.08 -7.13 0.05
CA ILE A 58 7.94 -8.02 0.31
C ILE A 58 8.43 -9.47 0.42
N LEU A 59 9.28 -9.93 -0.51
CA LEU A 59 9.85 -11.28 -0.44
C LEU A 59 10.65 -11.52 0.84
N ALA A 60 11.48 -10.56 1.25
CA ALA A 60 12.25 -10.65 2.48
C ALA A 60 11.34 -10.73 3.72
N VAL A 61 10.27 -9.91 3.76
CA VAL A 61 9.26 -9.99 4.83
C VAL A 61 8.57 -11.34 4.82
N MET A 62 8.17 -11.88 3.66
CA MET A 62 7.55 -13.21 3.59
C MET A 62 8.47 -14.30 4.15
N VAL A 63 9.75 -14.29 3.80
CA VAL A 63 10.75 -15.23 4.35
C VAL A 63 10.90 -15.05 5.86
N LEU A 64 10.94 -13.80 6.35
CA LEU A 64 11.00 -13.50 7.79
C LEU A 64 9.78 -14.04 8.53
N LEU A 65 8.57 -13.89 7.97
CA LEU A 65 7.33 -14.38 8.58
C LEU A 65 7.32 -15.91 8.65
N VAL A 66 7.72 -16.59 7.57
CA VAL A 66 7.86 -18.06 7.54
C VAL A 66 8.90 -18.54 8.54
N PHE A 67 10.04 -17.85 8.64
CA PHE A 67 11.06 -18.14 9.63
C PHE A 67 10.55 -17.94 11.07
N GLY A 68 9.84 -16.84 11.33
CA GLY A 68 9.23 -16.53 12.62
C GLY A 68 8.17 -17.54 13.05
N ALA A 69 7.45 -18.13 12.08
CA ALA A 69 6.44 -19.17 12.33
C ALA A 69 7.05 -20.53 12.73
N ARG A 70 8.37 -20.72 12.63
CA ARG A 70 9.03 -21.99 12.99
C ARG A 70 8.97 -22.29 14.48
N LYS A 71 8.87 -21.25 15.33
CA LYS A 71 8.83 -21.40 16.78
C LYS A 71 7.52 -20.86 17.34
N ASN A 72 6.81 -21.66 18.13
CA ASN A 72 5.56 -21.26 18.76
C ASN A 72 5.77 -20.50 20.10
N SER A 73 6.91 -19.83 20.26
CA SER A 73 7.26 -19.02 21.42
C SER A 73 8.31 -17.96 21.06
N GLY A 74 8.35 -16.87 21.82
CA GLY A 74 9.27 -15.74 21.63
C GLY A 74 8.65 -14.54 20.92
N LEU A 75 9.48 -13.52 20.66
CA LEU A 75 9.04 -12.22 20.16
C LEU A 75 8.45 -12.30 18.74
N LEU A 76 9.09 -13.03 17.82
CA LEU A 76 8.60 -13.16 16.44
C LEU A 76 7.22 -13.83 16.36
N TYR A 77 6.99 -14.87 17.18
CA TYR A 77 5.67 -15.50 17.30
C TYR A 77 4.61 -14.49 17.75
N TRP A 78 4.90 -13.71 18.78
CA TRP A 78 3.95 -12.70 19.27
C TRP A 78 3.72 -11.58 18.27
N LEU A 79 4.72 -11.18 17.47
CA LEU A 79 4.52 -10.24 16.37
C LEU A 79 3.54 -10.79 15.32
N LEU A 80 3.64 -12.08 14.96
CA LEU A 80 2.73 -12.74 14.03
C LEU A 80 1.27 -12.78 14.51
N VAL A 81 1.04 -12.67 15.82
CA VAL A 81 -0.30 -12.64 16.41
C VAL A 81 -0.79 -11.20 16.59
N LEU A 82 0.04 -10.34 17.18
CA LEU A 82 -0.33 -8.98 17.55
C LEU A 82 -0.52 -8.07 16.34
N VAL A 83 0.30 -8.22 15.29
CA VAL A 83 0.19 -7.38 14.09
C VAL A 83 -1.14 -7.61 13.36
N PRO A 84 -1.54 -8.86 13.03
CA PRO A 84 -2.86 -9.13 12.45
C PRO A 84 -4.02 -8.77 13.39
N MET A 85 -3.86 -8.97 14.70
CA MET A 85 -4.87 -8.57 15.69
C MET A 85 -5.09 -7.06 15.69
N ALA A 86 -4.05 -6.26 15.46
CA ALA A 86 -4.13 -4.80 15.40
C ALA A 86 -4.56 -4.26 14.01
N LEU A 87 -4.77 -5.10 13.00
CA LEU A 87 -5.18 -4.67 11.65
C LEU A 87 -6.40 -3.74 11.61
N PRO A 88 -7.50 -3.98 12.37
CA PRO A 88 -8.62 -3.04 12.34
C PRO A 88 -8.24 -1.63 12.79
N LEU A 89 -7.33 -1.52 13.77
CA LEU A 89 -6.83 -0.23 14.25
C LEU A 89 -5.93 0.43 13.20
N PHE A 90 -4.97 -0.32 12.64
CA PHE A 90 -4.11 0.19 11.59
C PHE A 90 -4.90 0.68 10.38
N PHE A 91 -5.93 -0.07 9.99
CA PHE A 91 -6.83 0.32 8.91
C PHE A 91 -7.48 1.68 9.18
N LEU A 92 -8.01 1.92 10.39
CA LEU A 92 -8.63 3.22 10.72
C LEU A 92 -7.64 4.39 10.71
N ILE A 93 -6.43 4.16 11.21
CA ILE A 93 -5.38 5.17 11.23
C ILE A 93 -4.98 5.52 9.80
N GLU A 94 -4.62 4.51 9.01
CA GLU A 94 -4.17 4.70 7.63
C GLU A 94 -5.29 5.34 6.78
N TYR A 95 -6.51 4.81 6.87
CA TYR A 95 -7.66 5.36 6.18
C TYR A 95 -7.87 6.84 6.50
N SER A 96 -7.85 7.21 7.79
CA SER A 96 -8.04 8.60 8.21
C SER A 96 -6.88 9.50 7.76
N ALA A 97 -5.64 9.00 7.85
CA ALA A 97 -4.45 9.74 7.41
C ALA A 97 -4.49 10.01 5.90
N TRP A 98 -4.92 9.04 5.10
CA TRP A 98 -5.07 9.21 3.65
C TRP A 98 -6.16 10.21 3.28
N LEU A 99 -7.30 10.18 3.97
CA LEU A 99 -8.35 11.18 3.77
C LEU A 99 -7.84 12.59 4.07
N TRP A 100 -7.11 12.74 5.18
CA TRP A 100 -6.50 14.00 5.54
C TRP A 100 -5.49 14.47 4.48
N TRP A 101 -4.57 13.58 4.09
CA TRP A 101 -3.55 13.88 3.09
C TRP A 101 -4.18 14.32 1.76
N TYR A 102 -5.19 13.59 1.29
CA TYR A 102 -5.93 13.92 0.08
C TYR A 102 -6.54 15.33 0.15
N GLY A 103 -7.17 15.69 1.27
CA GLY A 103 -7.79 17.00 1.43
C GLY A 103 -6.81 18.16 1.60
N HIS A 104 -5.54 17.89 1.91
CA HIS A 104 -4.50 18.91 2.13
C HIS A 104 -3.41 18.93 1.05
N THR A 105 -3.38 17.94 0.15
CA THR A 105 -2.33 17.76 -0.87
C THR A 105 -2.96 17.56 -2.25
N LEU A 106 -3.83 18.50 -2.63
CA LEU A 106 -4.39 18.53 -3.99
C LEU A 106 -3.32 19.01 -4.97
N ASN A 107 -3.32 18.42 -6.17
CA ASN A 107 -2.37 18.77 -7.22
C ASN A 107 -2.66 20.18 -7.77
N ASP A 108 -1.63 21.01 -7.92
CA ASP A 108 -1.71 22.37 -8.46
C ASP A 108 -2.24 22.41 -9.90
N MET A 109 -2.06 21.34 -10.67
CA MET A 109 -2.61 21.17 -12.02
C MET A 109 -4.07 20.68 -12.02
N GLY A 110 -4.70 20.58 -10.85
CA GLY A 110 -6.11 20.22 -10.71
C GLY A 110 -7.04 21.26 -11.34
N ALA A 111 -8.19 20.82 -11.85
CA ALA A 111 -9.17 21.71 -12.49
C ALA A 111 -9.80 22.74 -11.51
N PHE A 112 -9.70 22.49 -10.20
CA PHE A 112 -10.25 23.35 -9.16
C PHE A 112 -9.28 23.48 -8.00
N THR A 113 -9.07 24.70 -7.53
CA THR A 113 -8.41 24.99 -6.25
C THR A 113 -9.47 25.12 -5.17
N VAL A 114 -9.43 24.26 -4.18
CA VAL A 114 -10.33 24.31 -3.01
C VAL A 114 -9.53 24.52 -1.74
N LYS A 115 -10.15 25.15 -0.74
CA LYS A 115 -9.53 25.27 0.58
C LYS A 115 -9.30 23.87 1.17
N PRO A 116 -8.22 23.67 1.93
CA PRO A 116 -8.00 22.39 2.61
C PRO A 116 -9.21 21.98 3.42
N PHE A 117 -9.57 20.70 3.32
CA PHE A 117 -10.72 20.13 4.01
C PHE A 117 -10.41 18.71 4.47
N MET A 118 -11.24 18.16 5.35
CA MET A 118 -11.14 16.79 5.80
C MET A 118 -12.38 16.02 5.33
N PRO A 119 -12.24 15.02 4.44
CA PRO A 119 -13.34 14.10 4.16
C PRO A 119 -13.82 13.43 5.45
N THR A 120 -15.13 13.20 5.55
CA THR A 120 -15.73 12.56 6.72
C THR A 120 -15.25 11.12 6.86
N VAL A 121 -14.58 10.81 7.96
CA VAL A 121 -14.05 9.46 8.26
C VAL A 121 -15.20 8.46 8.43
N PHE A 122 -16.24 8.82 9.19
CA PHE A 122 -17.41 7.97 9.39
C PHE A 122 -18.71 8.76 9.28
N GLY A 123 -19.70 8.17 8.62
CA GLY A 123 -21.02 8.74 8.45
C GLY A 123 -21.21 9.38 7.07
N GLN A 124 -22.05 10.40 7.04
CA GLN A 124 -22.34 11.16 5.83
C GLN A 124 -21.63 12.51 5.89
N GLY A 125 -20.88 12.81 4.84
CA GLY A 125 -20.19 14.08 4.66
C GLY A 125 -20.69 14.82 3.42
N LYS A 126 -20.37 16.11 3.33
CA LYS A 126 -20.53 16.87 2.09
C LYS A 126 -19.19 17.49 1.72
N VAL A 127 -18.72 17.18 0.52
CA VAL A 127 -17.49 17.75 -0.06
C VAL A 127 -17.89 18.46 -1.34
N ALA A 128 -17.79 19.78 -1.34
CA ALA A 128 -18.33 20.64 -2.39
C ALA A 128 -19.82 20.32 -2.66
N GLN A 129 -20.16 19.89 -3.88
CA GLN A 129 -21.53 19.52 -4.27
C GLN A 129 -21.83 18.03 -4.15
N PHE A 130 -20.87 17.22 -3.68
CA PHE A 130 -21.01 15.78 -3.56
C PHE A 130 -21.28 15.37 -2.11
N THR A 131 -22.20 14.43 -1.93
CA THR A 131 -22.40 13.74 -0.67
C THR A 131 -21.48 12.52 -0.61
N THR A 132 -20.79 12.35 0.50
CA THR A 132 -19.89 11.22 0.75
C THR A 132 -20.52 10.30 1.78
N HIS A 133 -20.59 9.01 1.49
CA HIS A 133 -21.04 8.00 2.44
C HIS A 133 -19.84 7.14 2.85
N SER A 134 -19.43 7.26 4.11
CA SER A 134 -18.33 6.50 4.67
C SER A 134 -18.80 5.63 5.82
N TYR A 135 -19.15 4.39 5.50
CA TYR A 135 -19.55 3.39 6.49
C TYR A 135 -18.68 2.15 6.35
N PRO A 136 -18.29 1.51 7.46
CA PRO A 136 -17.56 0.25 7.40
C PRO A 136 -18.39 -0.79 6.64
N ALA A 137 -17.80 -1.35 5.58
CA ALA A 137 -18.37 -2.47 4.87
C ALA A 137 -18.09 -3.80 5.60
N ILE A 138 -18.62 -4.90 5.07
CA ILE A 138 -18.46 -6.24 5.63
C ILE A 138 -16.99 -6.64 5.86
N GLY A 139 -16.07 -6.19 5.00
CA GLY A 139 -14.63 -6.45 5.16
C GLY A 139 -14.07 -5.93 6.48
N PHE A 140 -14.51 -4.75 6.94
CA PHE A 140 -14.10 -4.22 8.24
C PHE A 140 -14.68 -5.04 9.40
N GLY A 141 -15.94 -5.47 9.27
CA GLY A 141 -16.56 -6.39 10.23
C GLY A 141 -15.81 -7.73 10.35
N LEU A 142 -15.39 -8.31 9.22
CA LEU A 142 -14.58 -9.52 9.19
C LEU A 142 -13.19 -9.30 9.84
N MET A 143 -12.57 -8.14 9.63
CA MET A 143 -11.31 -7.80 10.31
C MET A 143 -11.48 -7.70 11.83
N LEU A 144 -12.57 -7.07 12.31
CA LEU A 144 -12.87 -7.02 13.75
C LEU A 144 -13.11 -8.43 14.33
N LEU A 145 -13.89 -9.26 13.65
CA LEU A 145 -14.13 -10.64 14.07
C LEU A 145 -12.81 -11.42 14.17
N MET A 146 -11.95 -11.32 13.16
CA MET A 146 -10.64 -11.97 13.15
C MET A 146 -9.75 -11.48 14.29
N SER A 147 -9.75 -10.17 14.57
CA SER A 147 -9.03 -9.60 15.70
C SER A 147 -9.49 -10.19 17.04
N VAL A 148 -10.80 -10.31 17.25
CA VAL A 148 -11.36 -10.93 18.46
C VAL A 148 -10.98 -12.40 18.57
N LEU A 149 -11.13 -13.18 17.49
CA LEU A 149 -10.79 -14.60 17.47
C LEU A 149 -9.29 -14.83 17.75
N LEU A 150 -8.42 -14.02 17.14
CA LEU A 150 -6.99 -14.05 17.41
C LEU A 150 -6.67 -13.65 18.85
N GLY A 151 -7.35 -12.65 19.41
CA GLY A 151 -7.21 -12.25 20.80
C GLY A 151 -7.56 -13.39 21.77
N LEU A 152 -8.65 -14.11 21.51
CA LEU A 152 -9.03 -15.28 22.31
C LEU A 152 -7.99 -16.41 22.20
N ALA A 153 -7.55 -16.72 20.98
CA ALA A 153 -6.51 -17.72 20.74
C ALA A 153 -5.18 -17.34 21.43
N ALA A 154 -4.81 -16.06 21.40
CA ALA A 154 -3.64 -15.51 22.06
C ALA A 154 -3.70 -15.68 23.59
N LEU A 155 -4.85 -15.40 24.21
CA LEU A 155 -5.06 -15.58 25.65
C LEU A 155 -4.96 -17.05 26.05
N MET A 156 -5.58 -17.95 25.29
CA MET A 156 -5.47 -19.39 25.50
C MET A 156 -4.01 -19.87 25.40
N ARG A 157 -3.29 -19.40 24.38
CA ARG A 157 -1.86 -19.73 24.21
C ARG A 157 -1.02 -19.22 25.37
N ARG A 158 -1.25 -17.98 25.82
CA ARG A 158 -0.52 -17.40 26.94
C ARG A 158 -0.77 -18.17 28.23
N LYS A 159 -1.97 -18.71 28.43
CA LYS A 159 -2.29 -19.58 29.56
C LYS A 159 -1.53 -20.91 29.47
N ALA A 160 -1.57 -21.59 28.31
CA ALA A 160 -0.85 -22.85 28.12
C ALA A 160 0.67 -22.72 28.35
N LEU A 161 1.29 -21.66 27.84
CA LEU A 161 2.73 -21.43 28.05
C LEU A 161 3.10 -21.20 29.52
N LYS A 162 2.20 -20.62 30.33
CA LYS A 162 2.41 -20.45 31.77
C LYS A 162 2.21 -21.73 32.58
N GLU A 163 1.46 -22.69 32.05
CA GLU A 163 1.23 -23.99 32.69
C GLU A 163 2.34 -25.00 32.36
N GLU A 164 3.07 -24.78 31.26
CA GLU A 164 4.24 -25.57 30.83
C GLU A 164 5.55 -25.10 31.49
N GLU A 165 5.59 -23.89 32.05
CA GLU A 165 6.71 -23.31 32.84
C GLU A 165 6.63 -23.69 34.32
#